data_AF-B6TNZ4-F1
#
_entry.id   AF-B6TNZ4-F1
#
_cell.length_a   1.000
_cell.length_b   1.000
_cell.length_c   1.000
_cell.angle_alpha   90.00
_cell.angle_beta   90.00
_cell.angle_gamma   90.00
#
_symmetry.space_group_name_H-M   'P 1'
#
loop_
_entity.id
_entity.type
_entity.pdbx_description
1 polymer ?
#
loop_
_entity_poly.entity_id
_entity_poly.type
_entity_poly.pdbx_seq_one_letter_code
_entity_poly.pdbx_strand_id
1 'polypeptide(L)'
;MASDTASAVPSSVVSAAEETLGYTESVGDHLSHLLAAAAADPDAVAELPPLLRARAFLALAQAATSLLGVRLRCSGVDPDEHPIRKEFERLSLMQEKLNQFENWDKAPLRPSTTLNTQAAARFIGHSLSHLTSDQKRSMHEISRGERRSWSGQKRKPEPSVEKKSVRAAAEEFLAKASQELIGHSDSRVKGPVILISDEDED
;
A
#
# COMPACT_ATOMS: atom_id res chain seq x y z
N MET A 1 30.15 15.45 -61.76
CA MET A 1 31.22 15.80 -60.78
C MET A 1 30.58 15.81 -59.40
N ALA A 2 31.23 15.15 -58.43
CA ALA A 2 30.93 15.12 -56.99
C ALA A 2 29.48 14.73 -56.63
N SER A 3 29.15 13.43 -56.63
CA SER A 3 28.93 12.67 -55.39
C SER A 3 28.27 13.52 -54.30
N ASP A 4 26.97 13.27 -54.11
CA ASP A 4 26.18 13.73 -52.97
C ASP A 4 27.09 13.94 -51.77
N THR A 5 27.22 15.19 -51.36
CA THR A 5 27.84 15.58 -50.11
C THR A 5 27.09 14.87 -49.02
N ALA A 6 27.58 13.67 -48.68
CA ALA A 6 27.07 12.82 -47.63
C ALA A 6 26.85 13.71 -46.40
N SER A 7 25.58 13.82 -46.01
CA SER A 7 25.12 14.57 -44.85
C SER A 7 26.14 14.42 -43.71
N ALA A 8 26.69 15.54 -43.22
CA ALA A 8 27.62 15.56 -42.10
C ALA A 8 27.03 14.92 -40.83
N VAL A 9 25.70 14.78 -40.78
CA VAL A 9 24.96 14.11 -39.72
C VAL A 9 24.80 12.63 -40.05
N PRO A 10 25.22 11.71 -39.15
CA PRO A 10 24.98 10.27 -39.33
C PRO A 10 23.50 9.96 -39.49
N SER A 11 23.14 9.07 -40.42
CA SER A 11 21.73 8.69 -40.69
C SER A 11 21.04 8.10 -39.47
N SER A 12 21.77 7.43 -38.57
CA SER A 12 21.24 6.92 -37.31
C SER A 12 20.72 8.04 -36.39
N VAL A 13 21.38 9.19 -36.38
CA VAL A 13 20.96 10.36 -35.59
C VAL A 13 19.69 10.97 -36.17
N VAL A 14 19.58 11.02 -37.51
CA VAL A 14 18.38 11.51 -38.20
C VAL A 14 17.19 10.59 -37.91
N SER A 15 17.34 9.27 -38.07
CA SER A 15 16.28 8.29 -37.74
C SER A 15 15.84 8.40 -36.28
N ALA A 16 16.80 8.46 -35.35
CA ALA A 16 16.49 8.58 -33.93
C ALA A 16 15.76 9.90 -33.60
N ALA A 17 16.10 11.00 -34.27
CA ALA A 17 15.43 12.28 -34.11
C ALA A 17 13.99 12.26 -34.65
N GLU A 18 13.77 11.67 -35.82
CA GLU A 18 12.44 11.50 -36.43
C GLU A 18 11.54 10.58 -35.57
N GLU A 19 12.08 9.46 -35.09
CA GLU A 19 11.38 8.56 -34.17
C GLU A 19 11.04 9.27 -32.85
N THR A 20 12.01 9.97 -32.26
CA THR A 20 11.79 10.73 -31.02
C THR A 20 10.71 11.80 -31.21
N LEU A 21 10.71 12.52 -32.33
CA LEU A 21 9.69 13.51 -32.64
C LEU A 21 8.28 12.88 -32.62
N GLY A 22 8.08 11.76 -33.33
CA GLY A 22 6.80 11.06 -33.35
C GLY A 22 6.34 10.59 -31.96
N TYR A 23 7.25 10.07 -31.13
CA TYR A 23 6.92 9.71 -29.75
C TYR A 23 6.57 10.93 -28.89
N THR A 24 7.27 12.05 -29.06
CA THR A 24 6.98 13.28 -28.29
C THR A 24 5.63 13.90 -28.66
N GLU A 25 5.24 13.85 -29.93
CA GLU A 25 3.90 14.26 -30.38
C GLU A 25 2.83 13.38 -29.72
N SER A 26 3.02 12.05 -29.74
CA SER A 26 2.11 11.12 -29.07
C SER A 26 1.99 11.39 -27.57
N VAL A 27 3.09 11.64 -26.87
CA VAL A 27 3.06 12.03 -25.45
C VAL A 27 2.27 13.33 -25.26
N GLY A 28 2.49 14.32 -26.13
CA GLY A 28 1.74 15.59 -26.12
C GLY A 28 0.23 15.39 -26.25
N ASP A 29 -0.20 14.50 -27.14
CA ASP A 29 -1.62 14.16 -27.34
C ASP A 29 -2.22 13.51 -26.08
N HIS A 30 -1.54 12.51 -25.50
CA HIS A 30 -2.00 11.84 -24.28
C HIS A 30 -2.08 12.79 -23.08
N LEU A 31 -1.11 13.71 -22.94
CA LEU A 31 -1.14 14.74 -21.89
C LEU A 31 -2.29 15.71 -22.10
N SER A 32 -2.60 16.07 -23.35
CA SER A 32 -3.72 16.93 -23.68
C SER A 32 -5.07 16.29 -23.32
N HIS A 33 -5.21 14.98 -23.54
CA HIS A 33 -6.39 14.23 -23.09
C HIS A 33 -6.53 14.22 -21.56
N LEU A 34 -5.42 14.00 -20.83
CA LEU A 34 -5.44 14.05 -19.36
C LEU A 34 -5.80 15.44 -18.84
N LEU A 35 -5.27 16.50 -19.46
CA LEU A 35 -5.59 17.89 -19.11
C LEU A 35 -7.05 18.21 -19.39
N ALA A 36 -7.61 17.77 -20.52
CA ALA A 36 -9.02 17.96 -20.84
C ALA A 36 -9.93 17.25 -19.83
N ALA A 37 -9.58 16.03 -19.41
CA ALA A 37 -10.30 15.30 -18.37
C ALA A 37 -10.25 16.02 -17.02
N ALA A 38 -9.07 16.49 -16.61
CA ALA A 38 -8.88 17.24 -15.36
C ALA A 38 -9.54 18.64 -15.38
N ALA A 39 -9.71 19.23 -16.55
CA ALA A 39 -10.42 20.51 -16.70
C ALA A 39 -11.95 20.34 -16.63
N ALA A 40 -12.47 19.20 -17.10
CA ALA A 40 -13.90 18.89 -17.01
C ALA A 40 -14.35 18.61 -15.57
N ASP A 41 -13.47 18.00 -14.77
CA ASP A 41 -13.69 17.73 -13.35
C ASP A 41 -12.37 17.96 -12.57
N PRO A 42 -12.25 19.08 -11.82
CA PRO A 42 -11.04 19.41 -11.07
C PRO A 42 -10.79 18.44 -9.90
N ASP A 43 -11.83 17.76 -9.41
CA ASP A 43 -11.74 16.82 -8.29
C ASP A 43 -11.45 15.39 -8.77
N ALA A 44 -11.69 15.06 -10.05
CA ALA A 44 -11.46 13.73 -10.61
C ALA A 44 -10.05 13.17 -10.33
N VAL A 45 -9.02 14.01 -10.43
CA VAL A 45 -7.63 13.59 -10.13
C VAL A 45 -7.47 13.31 -8.64
N ALA A 46 -8.15 14.07 -7.78
CA ALA A 46 -8.13 13.88 -6.34
C ALA A 46 -8.89 12.61 -5.92
N GLU A 47 -9.95 12.25 -6.64
CA GLU A 47 -10.78 11.05 -6.42
C GLU A 47 -10.13 9.75 -6.89
N LEU A 48 -9.06 9.80 -7.68
CA LEU A 48 -8.32 8.61 -8.08
C LEU A 48 -7.82 7.81 -6.85
N PRO A 49 -7.88 6.46 -6.88
CA PRO A 49 -7.26 5.63 -5.86
C PRO A 49 -5.82 6.08 -5.57
N PRO A 50 -5.37 6.17 -4.30
CA PRO A 50 -4.11 6.83 -3.96
C PRO A 50 -2.89 6.32 -4.74
N LEU A 51 -2.81 5.01 -5.01
CA LEU A 51 -1.75 4.41 -5.80
C LEU A 51 -1.80 4.81 -7.28
N LEU A 52 -2.98 4.79 -7.89
CA LEU A 52 -3.17 5.20 -9.28
C LEU A 52 -2.86 6.68 -9.46
N ARG A 53 -3.32 7.51 -8.52
CA ARG A 53 -3.01 8.95 -8.47
C ARG A 53 -1.50 9.19 -8.42
N ALA A 54 -0.80 8.51 -7.52
CA ALA A 54 0.65 8.62 -7.39
C ALA A 54 1.39 8.18 -8.66
N ARG A 55 0.92 7.11 -9.32
CA ARG A 55 1.49 6.62 -10.59
C ARG A 55 1.29 7.60 -11.73
N ALA A 56 0.13 8.24 -11.82
CA ALA A 56 -0.12 9.30 -12.80
C ALA A 56 0.84 10.48 -12.61
N PHE A 57 1.00 10.99 -11.38
CA PHE A 57 1.95 12.06 -11.09
C PHE A 57 3.41 11.65 -11.33
N LEU A 58 3.77 10.41 -11.01
CA LEU A 58 5.11 9.89 -11.30
C LEU A 58 5.38 9.84 -12.81
N ALA A 59 4.42 9.37 -13.61
CA ALA A 59 4.54 9.33 -15.06
C ALA A 59 4.71 10.73 -15.66
N LEU A 60 3.95 11.72 -15.17
CA LEU A 60 4.11 13.12 -15.57
C LEU A 60 5.51 13.67 -15.25
N ALA A 61 5.99 13.42 -14.03
CA ALA A 61 7.31 13.88 -13.61
C ALA A 61 8.44 13.18 -14.38
N GLN A 62 8.30 11.88 -14.67
CA GLN A 62 9.23 11.11 -15.50
C GLN A 62 9.27 11.65 -16.93
N ALA A 63 8.12 11.94 -17.55
CA ALA A 63 8.05 12.52 -18.89
C ALA A 63 8.70 13.92 -18.94
N ALA A 64 8.38 14.79 -17.98
CA ALA A 64 8.97 16.12 -17.93
C ALA A 64 10.50 16.08 -17.73
N THR A 65 10.98 15.22 -16.83
CA THR A 65 12.42 15.09 -16.52
C THR A 65 13.18 14.44 -17.67
N SER A 66 12.61 13.44 -18.34
CA SER A 66 13.24 12.80 -19.49
C SER A 66 13.36 13.78 -20.67
N LEU A 67 12.31 14.53 -20.98
CA LEU A 67 12.34 15.58 -22.02
C LEU A 67 13.39 16.65 -21.73
N LEU A 68 13.47 17.10 -20.47
CA LEU A 68 14.49 18.07 -20.06
C LEU A 68 15.92 17.47 -20.16
N GLY A 69 16.11 16.21 -19.76
CA GLY A 69 17.38 15.50 -19.89
C GLY A 69 17.84 15.36 -21.35
N VAL A 70 16.93 15.01 -22.25
CA VAL A 70 17.20 14.95 -23.70
C VAL A 70 17.56 16.34 -24.23
N ARG A 71 16.81 17.39 -23.84
CA ARG A 71 17.10 18.76 -24.25
C ARG A 71 18.49 19.24 -23.82
N LEU A 72 18.92 18.89 -22.60
CA LEU A 72 20.26 19.19 -22.11
C LEU A 72 21.34 18.51 -22.97
N ARG A 73 21.18 17.21 -23.26
CA ARG A 73 22.11 16.48 -24.14
C ARG A 73 22.18 17.08 -25.55
N CYS A 74 21.04 17.44 -26.13
CA CYS A 74 21.00 18.12 -27.44
C CYS A 74 21.69 19.49 -27.42
N SER A 75 21.84 20.10 -26.24
CA SER A 75 22.54 21.38 -26.06
C SER A 75 24.01 21.21 -25.68
N GLY A 76 24.53 19.97 -25.67
CA GLY A 76 25.90 19.65 -25.29
C GLY A 76 26.16 19.59 -23.78
N VAL A 77 25.11 19.64 -22.95
CA VAL A 77 25.22 19.52 -21.49
C VAL A 77 24.94 18.08 -21.07
N ASP A 78 25.84 17.47 -20.31
CA ASP A 78 25.63 16.12 -19.78
C ASP A 78 24.62 16.17 -18.60
N PRO A 79 23.45 15.51 -18.68
CA PRO A 79 22.49 15.44 -17.58
C PRO A 79 23.06 14.77 -16.32
N ASP A 80 24.10 13.94 -16.44
CA ASP A 80 24.75 13.28 -15.31
C ASP A 80 25.62 14.23 -14.47
N GLU A 81 26.12 15.31 -15.06
CA GLU A 81 26.85 16.39 -14.39
C GLU A 81 25.94 17.57 -13.99
N HIS A 82 24.67 17.52 -14.40
CA HIS A 82 23.69 18.57 -14.19
C HIS A 82 22.82 18.29 -12.95
N PRO A 83 22.30 19.32 -12.24
CA PRO A 83 21.42 19.13 -11.07
C PRO A 83 20.16 18.30 -11.32
N ILE A 84 19.74 18.14 -12.58
CA ILE A 84 18.64 17.27 -13.00
C ILE A 84 18.88 15.81 -12.62
N ARG A 85 20.13 15.36 -12.49
CA ARG A 85 20.46 14.02 -12.02
C ARG A 85 19.77 13.68 -10.70
N LYS A 86 19.71 14.64 -9.77
CA LYS A 86 19.02 14.47 -8.48
C LYS A 86 17.53 14.22 -8.66
N GLU A 87 16.93 14.79 -9.71
CA GLU A 87 15.53 14.56 -10.06
C GLU A 87 15.33 13.14 -10.60
N PHE A 88 16.23 12.65 -11.47
CA PHE A 88 16.20 11.25 -11.89
C PHE A 88 16.33 10.28 -10.71
N GLU A 89 17.29 10.51 -9.80
CA GLU A 89 17.47 9.71 -8.59
C GLU A 89 16.22 9.74 -7.68
N ARG A 90 15.60 10.93 -7.53
CA ARG A 90 14.35 11.09 -6.78
C ARG A 90 13.22 10.26 -7.40
N LEU A 91 13.05 10.33 -8.73
CA LEU A 91 11.99 9.60 -9.44
C LEU A 91 12.22 8.09 -9.39
N SER A 92 13.46 7.62 -9.50
CA SER A 92 13.80 6.20 -9.32
C SER A 92 13.40 5.70 -7.94
N LEU A 93 13.72 6.46 -6.87
CA LEU A 93 13.31 6.10 -5.51
C LEU A 93 11.78 6.07 -5.35
N MET A 94 11.05 7.01 -5.98
CA MET A 94 9.59 7.01 -5.93
C MET A 94 8.98 5.84 -6.71
N GLN A 95 9.56 5.47 -7.85
CA GLN A 95 9.17 4.29 -8.61
C GLN A 95 9.35 3.02 -7.79
N GLU A 96 10.49 2.86 -7.11
CA GLU A 96 10.74 1.72 -6.23
C GLU A 96 9.71 1.63 -5.10
N LYS A 97 9.38 2.76 -4.46
CA LYS A 97 8.34 2.80 -3.42
C LYS A 97 6.97 2.38 -3.97
N LEU A 98 6.56 2.88 -5.15
CA LEU A 98 5.29 2.47 -5.75
C LEU A 98 5.27 0.97 -6.08
N ASN A 99 6.37 0.44 -6.62
CA ASN A 99 6.49 -0.99 -6.92
C ASN A 99 6.40 -1.84 -5.65
N GLN A 100 6.90 -1.36 -4.51
CA GLN A 100 6.76 -2.06 -3.21
C GLN A 100 5.29 -2.12 -2.77
N PHE A 101 4.53 -1.04 -2.95
CA PHE A 101 3.10 -1.03 -2.61
C PHE A 101 2.27 -1.91 -3.55
N GLU A 102 2.56 -1.93 -4.84
CA GLU A 102 1.87 -2.83 -5.80
C GLU A 102 2.10 -4.32 -5.50
N ASN A 103 3.26 -4.64 -4.90
CA ASN A 103 3.59 -6.00 -4.51
C ASN A 103 3.14 -6.35 -3.08
N TRP A 104 2.62 -5.39 -2.33
CA TRP A 104 2.19 -5.61 -0.93
C TRP A 104 1.02 -6.59 -0.85
N ASP A 105 0.06 -6.49 -1.77
CA ASP A 105 -1.09 -7.41 -1.85
C ASP A 105 -0.66 -8.84 -2.22
N LYS A 106 0.50 -9.01 -2.86
CA LYS A 106 1.04 -10.30 -3.30
C LYS A 106 1.94 -10.96 -2.27
N ALA A 107 2.56 -10.17 -1.39
CA ALA A 107 3.39 -10.72 -0.33
C ALA A 107 2.49 -11.45 0.67
N PRO A 108 2.89 -12.64 1.18
CA PRO A 108 2.24 -13.18 2.37
C PRO A 108 2.28 -12.06 3.41
N LEU A 109 1.12 -11.70 3.97
CA LEU A 109 0.98 -10.68 5.02
C LEU A 109 2.06 -10.92 6.06
N ARG A 110 3.23 -10.29 5.90
CA ARG A 110 4.27 -10.36 6.90
C ARG A 110 3.70 -9.51 8.01
N PRO A 111 3.43 -10.07 9.20
CA PRO A 111 2.98 -9.24 10.30
C PRO A 111 4.05 -8.17 10.52
N SER A 112 3.76 -6.92 10.11
CA SER A 112 4.65 -5.78 10.34
C SER A 112 4.74 -5.48 11.83
N THR A 113 3.70 -5.86 12.56
CA THR A 113 3.61 -5.80 14.00
C THR A 113 3.83 -7.20 14.57
N THR A 114 4.90 -7.36 15.35
CA THR A 114 5.04 -8.57 16.17
C THR A 114 4.14 -8.40 17.40
N LEU A 115 3.18 -9.31 17.57
CA LEU A 115 2.33 -9.33 18.76
C LEU A 115 3.22 -9.63 19.98
N ASN A 116 3.25 -8.71 20.96
CA ASN A 116 3.92 -8.96 22.22
C ASN A 116 3.08 -9.94 23.06
N THR A 117 3.39 -11.22 22.95
CA THR A 117 2.64 -12.30 23.62
C THR A 117 2.65 -12.15 25.13
N GLN A 118 3.72 -11.58 25.70
CA GLN A 118 3.82 -11.30 27.12
C GLN A 118 2.86 -10.19 27.55
N ALA A 119 2.81 -9.09 26.80
CA ALA A 119 1.85 -8.02 27.07
C ALA A 119 0.41 -8.52 26.89
N ALA A 120 0.12 -9.27 25.82
CA ALA A 120 -1.19 -9.87 25.59
C ALA A 120 -1.63 -10.79 26.74
N ALA A 121 -0.74 -11.64 27.25
CA ALA A 121 -1.02 -12.49 28.41
C ALA A 121 -1.35 -11.68 29.68
N ARG A 122 -0.69 -10.52 29.89
CA ARG A 122 -1.02 -9.61 30.99
C ARG A 122 -2.41 -8.99 30.82
N PHE A 123 -2.73 -8.51 29.62
CA PHE A 123 -4.04 -7.91 29.32
C PHE A 123 -5.17 -8.94 29.46
N ILE A 124 -5.02 -10.12 28.86
CA ILE A 124 -6.01 -11.19 28.90
C ILE A 124 -6.19 -11.70 30.34
N GLY A 125 -5.10 -11.89 31.08
CA GLY A 125 -5.17 -12.35 32.46
C GLY A 125 -5.87 -11.36 33.40
N HIS A 126 -5.74 -10.06 33.12
CA HIS A 126 -6.40 -9.03 33.91
C HIS A 126 -7.88 -8.84 33.53
N SER A 127 -8.21 -8.92 32.23
CA SER A 127 -9.59 -8.75 31.76
C SER A 127 -10.48 -9.96 32.04
N LEU A 128 -9.92 -11.17 32.08
CA LEU A 128 -10.66 -12.41 32.33
C LEU A 128 -10.37 -12.96 33.72
N SER A 129 -11.07 -12.44 34.73
CA SER A 129 -10.93 -12.88 36.13
C SER A 129 -11.28 -14.36 36.36
N HIS A 130 -12.13 -14.93 35.50
CA HIS A 130 -12.65 -16.30 35.59
C HIS A 130 -11.88 -17.33 34.75
N LEU A 131 -10.64 -17.05 34.35
CA LEU A 131 -9.79 -18.06 33.70
C LEU A 131 -9.51 -19.23 34.65
N THR A 132 -9.78 -20.45 34.18
CA THR A 132 -9.39 -21.68 34.86
C THR A 132 -7.86 -21.77 35.02
N SER A 133 -7.39 -22.56 35.99
CA SER A 133 -5.96 -22.77 36.22
C SER A 133 -5.22 -23.25 34.98
N ASP A 134 -5.86 -24.12 34.20
CA ASP A 134 -5.29 -24.71 32.99
C ASP A 134 -5.16 -23.66 31.88
N GLN A 135 -6.16 -22.77 31.75
CA GLN A 135 -6.09 -21.64 30.83
C GLN A 135 -4.98 -20.65 31.22
N LYS A 136 -4.84 -20.34 32.52
CA LYS A 136 -3.75 -19.47 33.01
C LYS A 136 -2.37 -20.07 32.73
N ARG A 137 -2.21 -21.38 32.93
CA ARG A 137 -0.95 -22.09 32.64
C ARG A 137 -0.62 -22.06 31.15
N SER A 138 -1.58 -22.44 30.30
CA SER A 138 -1.44 -22.40 28.84
C SER A 138 -1.08 -20.99 28.33
N MET A 139 -1.76 -19.96 28.85
CA MET A 139 -1.48 -18.56 28.52
C MET A 139 -0.05 -18.16 28.93
N HIS A 140 0.41 -18.57 30.11
CA HIS A 140 1.76 -18.31 30.56
C HIS A 140 2.82 -19.01 29.69
N GLU A 141 2.59 -20.26 29.26
CA GLU A 141 3.46 -20.98 28.32
C GLU A 141 3.61 -20.25 26.98
N ILE A 142 2.50 -19.79 26.39
CA ILE A 142 2.51 -19.01 25.14
C ILE A 142 3.28 -17.68 25.32
N SER A 143 3.14 -17.05 26.49
CA SER A 143 3.80 -15.77 26.78
C SER A 143 5.33 -15.87 26.83
N ARG A 144 5.88 -17.05 27.18
CA ARG A 144 7.33 -17.28 27.31
C ARG A 144 8.05 -17.41 25.97
N GLY A 145 7.31 -17.38 24.85
CA GLY A 145 7.91 -17.43 23.52
C GLY A 145 8.44 -18.81 23.13
N GLU A 146 7.97 -19.87 23.79
CA GLU A 146 8.25 -21.24 23.36
C GLU A 146 7.50 -21.49 22.06
N ARG A 147 8.14 -21.10 20.96
CA ARG A 147 7.76 -21.50 19.61
C ARG A 147 7.87 -23.01 19.56
N ARG A 148 6.82 -23.71 19.99
CA ARG A 148 6.43 -24.93 19.30
C ARG A 148 6.20 -24.47 17.87
N SER A 149 7.25 -24.58 17.07
CA SER A 149 7.15 -24.58 15.63
C SER A 149 5.94 -25.43 15.34
N TRP A 150 4.87 -24.81 14.82
CA TRP A 150 3.73 -25.52 14.30
C TRP A 150 4.19 -26.15 12.97
N SER A 151 5.25 -26.97 13.04
CA SER A 151 5.53 -28.01 12.07
C SER A 151 4.23 -28.79 12.00
N GLY A 152 3.61 -28.80 10.82
CA GLY A 152 2.29 -29.36 10.57
C GLY A 152 2.15 -30.84 10.89
N GLN A 153 2.19 -31.21 12.18
CA GLN A 153 1.59 -32.42 12.67
C GLN A 153 0.09 -32.22 12.57
N LYS A 154 -0.39 -32.58 11.37
CA LYS A 154 -1.73 -33.04 11.05
C LYS A 154 -2.29 -33.76 12.27
N ARG A 155 -3.03 -33.04 13.12
CA ARG A 155 -3.95 -33.70 14.03
C ARG A 155 -4.99 -34.35 13.13
N LYS A 156 -5.10 -35.67 13.24
CA LYS A 156 -6.14 -36.47 12.60
C LYS A 156 -7.47 -35.74 12.81
N PRO A 157 -8.28 -35.50 11.77
CA PRO A 157 -9.59 -34.90 11.95
C PRO A 157 -10.41 -35.87 12.79
N GLU A 158 -10.69 -35.50 14.04
CA GLU A 158 -11.74 -36.16 14.79
C GLU A 158 -13.09 -35.87 14.11
N PRO A 159 -14.00 -36.85 14.10
CA PRO A 159 -15.13 -36.87 13.17
C PRO A 159 -16.14 -35.76 13.49
N SER A 160 -16.69 -35.21 12.41
CA SER A 160 -17.92 -34.43 12.31
C SER A 160 -18.85 -34.44 13.53
N VAL A 161 -18.91 -33.31 14.23
CA VAL A 161 -20.17 -32.79 14.78
C VAL A 161 -20.51 -31.61 13.88
N GLU A 162 -21.68 -31.63 13.24
CA GLU A 162 -22.22 -30.63 12.31
C GLU A 162 -21.73 -29.20 12.62
N LYS A 163 -20.66 -28.80 11.93
CA LYS A 163 -20.00 -27.53 12.22
C LYS A 163 -20.76 -26.45 11.48
N LYS A 164 -21.42 -25.58 12.24
CA LYS A 164 -21.71 -24.20 11.81
C LYS A 164 -20.50 -23.72 11.01
N SER A 165 -20.73 -23.23 9.79
CA SER A 165 -19.70 -22.64 8.94
C SER A 165 -18.76 -21.77 9.78
N VAL A 166 -17.45 -21.80 9.54
CA VAL A 166 -16.47 -20.96 10.26
C VAL A 166 -16.94 -19.50 10.32
N ARG A 167 -17.58 -19.05 9.24
CA ARG A 167 -18.22 -17.74 9.14
C ARG A 167 -19.36 -17.55 10.14
N ALA A 168 -20.27 -18.50 10.27
CA ALA A 168 -21.38 -18.44 11.23
C ALA A 168 -20.88 -18.44 12.69
N ALA A 169 -19.84 -19.23 12.99
CA ALA A 169 -19.23 -19.21 14.32
C ALA A 169 -18.54 -17.86 14.63
N ALA A 170 -17.90 -17.25 13.64
CA ALA A 170 -17.30 -15.93 13.78
C ALA A 170 -18.35 -14.82 13.91
N GLU A 171 -19.42 -14.87 13.11
CA GLU A 171 -20.54 -13.93 13.19
C GLU A 171 -21.26 -14.01 14.55
N GLU A 172 -21.48 -15.22 15.07
CA GLU A 172 -22.06 -15.44 16.41
C GLU A 172 -21.15 -14.88 17.52
N PHE A 173 -19.83 -15.08 17.41
CA PHE A 173 -18.85 -14.51 18.35
C PHE A 173 -18.85 -12.98 18.30
N LEU A 174 -18.86 -12.38 17.11
CA LEU A 174 -18.91 -10.92 16.93
C LEU A 174 -20.22 -10.33 17.44
N ALA A 175 -21.35 -10.99 17.18
CA ALA A 175 -22.67 -10.56 17.67
C ALA A 175 -22.75 -10.63 19.20
N LYS A 176 -22.18 -11.67 19.82
CA LYS A 176 -22.11 -11.76 21.27
C LYS A 176 -21.21 -10.68 21.87
N ALA A 177 -20.04 -10.44 21.27
CA ALA A 177 -19.12 -9.40 21.72
C ALA A 177 -19.72 -7.99 21.58
N SER A 178 -20.47 -7.72 20.50
CA SER A 178 -21.13 -6.42 20.33
C SER A 178 -22.25 -6.21 21.36
N GLN A 179 -23.01 -7.25 21.70
CA GLN A 179 -24.01 -7.18 22.76
C GLN A 179 -23.38 -6.92 24.14
N GLU A 180 -22.23 -7.54 24.44
CA GLU A 180 -21.52 -7.31 25.70
C GLU A 180 -20.94 -5.87 25.78
N LEU A 181 -20.49 -5.29 24.65
CA LEU A 181 -19.98 -3.92 24.60
C LEU A 181 -21.08 -2.86 24.71
N ILE A 182 -22.26 -3.13 24.12
CA ILE A 182 -23.39 -2.18 24.11
C ILE A 182 -24.15 -2.19 25.45
N GLY A 183 -23.83 -3.10 26.36
CA GLY A 183 -24.17 -3.00 27.78
C GLY A 183 -25.67 -3.07 28.07
N HIS A 184 -26.16 -4.26 28.42
CA HIS A 184 -27.43 -4.39 29.14
C HIS A 184 -27.32 -3.66 30.48
N SER A 185 -28.19 -2.67 30.69
CA SER A 185 -28.14 -1.65 31.73
C SER A 185 -28.30 -2.12 33.19
N ASP A 186 -28.25 -3.42 33.49
CA ASP A 186 -28.58 -3.94 34.83
C ASP A 186 -27.45 -4.69 35.55
N SER A 187 -26.21 -4.65 35.06
CA SER A 187 -25.10 -5.13 35.90
C SER A 187 -23.83 -4.30 35.78
N ARG A 188 -23.38 -3.88 36.96
CA ARG A 188 -22.22 -3.08 37.39
C ARG A 188 -20.87 -3.35 36.69
N VAL A 189 -20.78 -3.23 35.37
CA VAL A 189 -19.51 -3.21 34.63
C VAL A 189 -19.52 -2.03 33.67
N LYS A 190 -19.01 -0.88 34.13
CA LYS A 190 -18.74 0.26 33.26
C LYS A 190 -17.58 -0.10 32.33
N GLY A 191 -17.91 -0.38 31.07
CA GLY A 191 -16.93 -0.48 29.98
C GLY A 191 -16.29 0.89 29.66
N PRO A 192 -15.13 0.92 28.99
CA PRO A 192 -14.32 2.12 28.83
C PRO A 192 -14.74 3.06 27.68
N VAL A 193 -15.84 2.79 26.97
CA VAL A 193 -16.28 3.66 25.88
C VAL A 193 -17.37 4.59 26.40
N ILE A 194 -16.95 5.78 26.85
CA ILE A 194 -17.84 6.92 27.01
C ILE A 194 -18.07 7.44 25.60
N LEU A 195 -19.22 7.10 25.01
CA LEU A 195 -19.76 7.87 23.90
C LEU A 195 -20.12 9.24 24.47
N ILE A 196 -19.31 10.24 24.17
CA ILE A 196 -19.67 11.64 24.40
C ILE A 196 -20.72 11.92 23.33
N SER A 197 -21.99 11.97 23.75
CA SER A 197 -23.06 12.53 22.91
C SER A 197 -22.87 14.04 22.89
N ASP A 198 -22.60 14.58 21.70
CA ASP A 198 -22.53 16.02 21.41
C ASP A 198 -23.95 16.60 21.36
N GLU A 199 -24.64 16.70 22.50
CA GLU A 199 -25.89 17.45 22.62
C GLU A 199 -25.97 18.01 24.03
N ASP A 200 -25.37 19.18 24.30
CA ASP A 200 -25.70 20.12 25.39
C ASP A 200 -24.83 21.40 25.25
N GLU A 201 -25.07 22.19 24.19
CA GLU A 201 -24.74 23.63 24.16
C GLU A 201 -26.02 24.41 23.84
N ASP A 202 -26.78 24.74 24.89
CA ASP A 202 -27.75 25.85 24.92
C ASP A 202 -27.11 27.06 25.63
#